data_AF-A0A4Y2M5J5-F1
#
_entry.id   AF-A0A4Y2M5J5-F1
#
_cell.length_a   1.000
_cell.length_b   1.000
_cell.length_c   1.000
_cell.angle_alpha   90.00
_cell.angle_beta   90.00
_cell.angle_gamma   90.00
#
_symmetry.space_group_name_H-M   'P 1'
#
loop_
_entity.id
_entity.type
_entity.pdbx_description
1 polymer ?
#
loop_
_entity_poly.entity_id
_entity_poly.type
_entity_poly.pdbx_seq_one_letter_code
_entity_poly.pdbx_strand_id
1 'polypeptide(L)'
;MEDDPFKRRYPLEEPKRAVLLSKDDINRIISHAQIFQTDEEKEAAAREDRERRRQASKQLSAALSQRKELGSELKKKQYELGTKFAKVEMDREARTEARKNQVLEQAYKRLFEDTDRVKYFKTAKNFAEIVKERNDQIATKATHKDEEAKFDAKFLLGTMRDVDQHHWEGVEKERIKEKNKKKNAENWRKQRNEVLQKKSREKWEHLRDGYLIRDEDEQDKAKAARKVLEEKERLRQYKEMLDNQILDKHALFDAHHRLEEAEEVKAKLFNDAKRQMKLEHQKIKECLDKDKRSLRQHVANTLTDEGALLKAKEEAILKKAILEAEEKAREESALKQMEREKTQEAIKEFYDQEMAAKERRRYEERLSGYQEGRRIADNVDRLQREEDSKADRHGNLEKEAQHLQMHQIAKRQANRKAEEVNEIKDYMSHMRSLDNEEEMFQKYAQMEIENCEARGIDAHAMRKAARPGIECGKGPLFKDRGHIRPRYYAATWNPEDLVHVKRNKDLHDTKARLGFTLY
;
A
#
# COMPACT_ATOMS: atom_id res chain seq x y z
N MET A 1 64.03 -84.27 59.30
CA MET A 1 65.17 -84.48 60.21
C MET A 1 64.58 -84.50 61.61
N GLU A 2 64.74 -85.64 62.31
CA GLU A 2 65.21 -85.73 63.72
C GLU A 2 64.65 -84.70 64.75
N ASP A 3 64.14 -85.05 65.94
CA ASP A 3 64.48 -86.19 66.82
C ASP A 3 63.45 -86.45 67.94
N ASP A 4 63.53 -87.64 68.56
CA ASP A 4 62.80 -88.10 69.76
C ASP A 4 63.52 -87.74 71.08
N PRO A 5 62.80 -87.33 72.15
CA PRO A 5 63.38 -87.43 73.48
C PRO A 5 62.47 -88.02 74.60
N PHE A 6 62.89 -89.19 75.08
CA PHE A 6 62.79 -89.71 76.48
C PHE A 6 61.38 -90.00 77.04
N LYS A 7 60.97 -91.23 77.41
CA LYS A 7 61.67 -92.37 78.06
C LYS A 7 62.47 -92.00 79.32
N ARG A 8 61.83 -92.00 80.50
CA ARG A 8 62.50 -92.39 81.76
C ARG A 8 61.59 -93.29 82.61
N ARG A 9 62.12 -94.48 82.98
CA ARG A 9 61.55 -95.41 83.97
C ARG A 9 62.35 -95.23 85.26
N TYR A 10 61.71 -94.97 86.39
CA TYR A 10 62.31 -95.07 87.74
C TYR A 10 61.21 -95.39 88.78
N PRO A 11 61.56 -95.95 89.97
CA PRO A 11 61.01 -97.25 90.34
C PRO A 11 60.07 -97.22 91.55
N LEU A 12 59.46 -98.38 91.84
CA LEU A 12 58.61 -98.59 93.01
C LEU A 12 59.44 -98.59 94.30
N GLU A 13 59.13 -97.67 95.21
CA GLU A 13 59.39 -97.86 96.65
C GLU A 13 58.18 -98.53 97.31
N GLU A 14 58.45 -99.36 98.31
CA GLU A 14 57.44 -100.19 98.97
C GLU A 14 56.46 -99.37 99.83
N PRO A 15 55.14 -99.64 99.78
CA PRO A 15 54.14 -98.85 100.50
C PRO A 15 54.19 -99.12 102.02
N LYS A 16 54.89 -98.24 102.75
CA LYS A 16 54.79 -98.16 104.21
C LYS A 16 53.37 -97.79 104.63
N ARG A 17 52.68 -98.77 105.23
CA ARG A 17 51.43 -98.64 106.02
C ARG A 17 50.26 -97.98 105.27
N ALA A 18 49.36 -98.83 104.77
CA ALA A 18 48.09 -98.41 104.19
C ALA A 18 47.24 -97.59 105.19
N VAL A 19 47.00 -96.32 104.86
CA VAL A 19 45.98 -95.47 105.46
C VAL A 19 44.78 -95.49 104.51
N LEU A 20 43.60 -95.86 105.00
CA LEU A 20 42.38 -95.94 104.19
C LEU A 20 41.86 -94.54 103.86
N LEU A 21 41.93 -94.15 102.58
CA LEU A 21 41.32 -92.92 102.05
C LEU A 21 39.83 -93.10 101.74
N SER A 22 39.07 -92.00 101.76
CA SER A 22 37.62 -92.00 101.47
C SER A 22 37.34 -92.24 99.97
N LYS A 23 36.12 -92.69 99.66
CA LYS A 23 35.60 -92.72 98.28
C LYS A 23 35.61 -91.33 97.60
N ASP A 24 35.50 -90.26 98.39
CA ASP A 24 35.40 -88.89 97.88
C ASP A 24 36.69 -88.41 97.23
N ASP A 25 37.86 -88.79 97.78
CA ASP A 25 39.16 -88.38 97.26
C ASP A 25 39.46 -89.01 95.89
N ILE A 26 39.00 -90.24 95.65
CA ILE A 26 39.14 -90.93 94.35
C ILE A 26 38.31 -90.22 93.26
N ASN A 27 37.07 -89.87 93.56
CA ASN A 27 36.18 -89.19 92.62
C ASN A 27 36.71 -87.81 92.21
N ARG A 28 37.38 -87.10 93.12
CA ARG A 28 37.98 -85.78 92.87
C ARG A 28 39.13 -85.81 91.85
N ILE A 29 39.91 -86.90 91.81
CA ILE A 29 41.03 -87.03 90.87
C ILE A 29 40.51 -87.28 89.45
N ILE A 30 39.47 -88.11 89.29
CA ILE A 30 38.89 -88.45 87.98
C ILE A 30 38.27 -87.21 87.31
N SER A 31 37.56 -86.38 88.08
CA SER A 31 36.93 -85.17 87.52
C SER A 31 37.94 -84.14 86.99
N HIS A 32 39.13 -84.05 87.59
CA HIS A 32 40.14 -83.08 87.18
C HIS A 32 40.79 -83.39 85.82
N ALA A 33 40.94 -84.66 85.46
CA ALA A 33 41.57 -85.07 84.21
C ALA A 33 40.69 -84.79 82.97
N GLN A 34 39.36 -84.91 83.11
CA GLN A 34 38.42 -84.68 82.02
C GLN A 34 38.30 -83.20 81.63
N ILE A 35 38.54 -82.27 82.56
CA ILE A 35 38.45 -80.82 82.31
C ILE A 35 39.47 -80.40 81.25
N PHE A 36 40.73 -80.79 81.39
CA PHE A 36 41.83 -80.36 80.51
C PHE A 36 41.62 -80.72 79.03
N GLN A 37 41.16 -81.94 78.74
CA GLN A 37 40.90 -82.36 77.36
C GLN A 37 39.79 -81.53 76.71
N THR A 38 38.74 -81.16 77.46
CA THR A 38 37.67 -80.31 76.93
C THR A 38 38.11 -78.88 76.65
N ASP A 39 39.21 -78.39 77.22
CA ASP A 39 39.66 -77.00 77.04
C ASP A 39 40.56 -76.84 75.81
N GLU A 40 41.40 -77.83 75.45
CA GLU A 40 42.18 -77.79 74.20
C GLU A 40 41.30 -77.83 72.95
N GLU A 41 40.25 -78.67 72.94
CA GLU A 41 39.30 -78.75 71.82
C GLU A 41 38.51 -77.43 71.63
N LYS A 42 38.13 -76.77 72.73
CA LYS A 42 37.50 -75.44 72.71
C LYS A 42 38.44 -74.39 72.11
N GLU A 43 39.73 -74.42 72.44
CA GLU A 43 40.70 -73.49 71.86
C GLU A 43 40.89 -73.69 70.35
N ALA A 44 40.99 -74.93 69.88
CA ALA A 44 41.14 -75.22 68.46
C ALA A 44 39.92 -74.73 67.65
N ALA A 45 38.71 -75.05 68.11
CA ALA A 45 37.47 -74.57 67.49
C ALA A 45 37.37 -73.03 67.50
N ALA A 46 37.79 -72.38 68.59
CA ALA A 46 37.78 -70.92 68.70
C ALA A 46 38.78 -70.23 67.75
N ARG A 47 39.89 -70.88 67.38
CA ARG A 47 40.83 -70.38 66.37
C ARG A 47 40.24 -70.49 64.96
N GLU A 48 39.67 -71.63 64.60
CA GLU A 48 39.09 -71.83 63.27
C GLU A 48 37.90 -70.88 63.01
N ASP A 49 37.03 -70.72 64.01
CA ASP A 49 35.89 -69.79 63.91
C ASP A 49 36.35 -68.31 63.83
N ARG A 50 37.45 -67.93 64.48
CA ARG A 50 38.09 -66.61 64.25
C ARG A 50 38.53 -66.40 62.81
N GLU A 51 39.08 -67.43 62.16
CA GLU A 51 39.55 -67.30 60.77
C GLU A 51 38.40 -67.24 59.77
N ARG A 52 37.36 -68.07 59.94
CA ARG A 52 36.12 -67.98 59.14
C ARG A 52 35.48 -66.60 59.28
N ARG A 53 35.37 -66.07 60.51
CA ARG A 53 34.88 -64.70 60.77
C ARG A 53 35.76 -63.61 60.12
N ARG A 54 37.10 -63.77 60.12
CA ARG A 54 38.03 -62.87 59.40
C ARG A 54 37.81 -62.88 57.89
N GLN A 55 37.61 -64.04 57.27
CA GLN A 55 37.38 -64.14 55.82
C GLN A 55 36.02 -63.53 55.43
N ALA A 56 34.95 -63.85 56.17
CA ALA A 56 33.65 -63.22 55.99
C ALA A 56 33.70 -61.69 56.14
N SER A 57 34.43 -61.19 57.14
CA SER A 57 34.66 -59.75 57.35
C SER A 57 35.40 -59.09 56.17
N LYS A 58 36.41 -59.74 55.57
CA LYS A 58 37.09 -59.23 54.38
C LYS A 58 36.16 -59.13 53.16
N GLN A 59 35.32 -60.14 52.91
CA GLN A 59 34.35 -60.13 51.81
C GLN A 59 33.30 -59.03 52.03
N LEU A 60 32.79 -58.88 53.24
CA LEU A 60 31.86 -57.80 53.61
C LEU A 60 32.51 -56.41 53.39
N SER A 61 33.78 -56.24 53.77
CA SER A 61 34.55 -54.99 53.57
C SER A 61 34.78 -54.65 52.09
N ALA A 62 35.05 -55.66 51.25
CA ALA A 62 35.17 -55.47 49.80
C ALA A 62 33.82 -55.04 49.18
N ALA A 63 32.72 -55.72 49.54
CA ALA A 63 31.38 -55.36 49.06
C ALA A 63 30.94 -53.96 49.53
N LEU A 64 31.27 -53.57 50.77
CA LEU A 64 31.03 -52.23 51.29
C LEU A 64 31.88 -51.16 50.56
N SER A 65 33.11 -51.50 50.14
CA SER A 65 33.98 -50.59 49.37
C SER A 65 33.43 -50.36 47.97
N GLN A 66 33.09 -51.42 47.23
CA GLN A 66 32.44 -51.31 45.91
C GLN A 66 31.10 -50.54 45.99
N ARG A 67 30.31 -50.75 47.04
CA ARG A 67 29.07 -49.98 47.28
C ARG A 67 29.33 -48.49 47.54
N LYS A 68 30.45 -48.14 48.21
CA LYS A 68 30.87 -46.74 48.40
C LYS A 68 31.35 -46.12 47.08
N GLU A 69 32.11 -46.86 46.28
CA GLU A 69 32.60 -46.40 44.96
C GLU A 69 31.43 -46.13 44.00
N LEU A 70 30.53 -47.10 43.80
CA LEU A 70 29.30 -46.92 43.02
C LEU A 70 28.43 -45.77 43.55
N GLY A 71 28.30 -45.64 44.87
CA GLY A 71 27.61 -44.50 45.50
C GLY A 71 28.29 -43.15 45.22
N SER A 72 29.62 -43.12 45.09
CA SER A 72 30.37 -41.91 44.73
C SER A 72 30.24 -41.57 43.24
N GLU A 73 30.22 -42.57 42.36
CA GLU A 73 30.01 -42.37 40.92
C GLU A 73 28.60 -41.90 40.60
N LEU A 74 27.58 -42.46 41.28
CA LEU A 74 26.21 -42.01 41.16
C LEU A 74 26.08 -40.53 41.58
N LYS A 75 26.75 -40.12 42.67
CA LYS A 75 26.81 -38.71 43.10
C LYS A 75 27.51 -37.82 42.07
N LYS A 76 28.63 -38.26 41.47
CA LYS A 76 29.31 -37.53 40.38
C LYS A 76 28.38 -37.37 39.17
N LYS A 77 27.75 -38.45 38.71
CA LYS A 77 26.79 -38.44 37.59
C LYS A 77 25.57 -37.55 37.88
N GLN A 78 25.05 -37.55 39.11
CA GLN A 78 23.98 -36.64 39.54
C GLN A 78 24.43 -35.17 39.54
N TYR A 79 25.66 -34.88 39.97
CA TYR A 79 26.22 -33.52 39.94
C TYR A 79 26.50 -33.04 38.50
N GLU A 80 27.01 -33.90 37.63
CA GLU A 80 27.19 -33.62 36.20
C GLU A 80 25.85 -33.42 35.48
N LEU A 81 24.81 -34.19 35.82
CA LEU A 81 23.46 -33.97 35.30
C LEU A 81 22.90 -32.64 35.83
N GLY A 82 22.98 -32.38 37.13
CA GLY A 82 22.52 -31.13 37.74
C GLY A 82 23.19 -29.89 37.14
N THR A 83 24.50 -29.93 36.92
CA THR A 83 25.25 -28.84 36.25
C THR A 83 24.93 -28.71 34.76
N LYS A 84 24.59 -29.80 34.05
CA LYS A 84 24.07 -29.75 32.68
C LYS A 84 22.66 -29.16 32.62
N PHE A 85 21.76 -29.54 33.54
CA PHE A 85 20.43 -28.96 33.66
C PHE A 85 20.49 -27.47 33.99
N ALA A 86 21.28 -27.06 34.98
CA ALA A 86 21.48 -25.65 35.34
C ALA A 86 22.03 -24.81 34.16
N LYS A 87 22.96 -25.34 33.36
CA LYS A 87 23.42 -24.67 32.13
C LYS A 87 22.30 -24.53 31.09
N VAL A 88 21.49 -25.57 30.88
CA VAL A 88 20.35 -25.52 29.96
C VAL A 88 19.26 -24.57 30.45
N GLU A 89 19.08 -24.42 31.77
CA GLU A 89 18.17 -23.45 32.36
C GLU A 89 18.68 -22.01 32.19
N MET A 90 19.94 -21.72 32.51
CA MET A 90 20.52 -20.39 32.24
C MET A 90 20.51 -20.04 30.74
N ASP A 91 20.80 -20.99 29.84
CA ASP A 91 20.69 -20.79 28.39
C ASP A 91 19.25 -20.52 27.95
N ARG A 92 18.25 -21.13 28.60
CA ARG A 92 16.83 -20.86 28.34
C ARG A 92 16.43 -19.49 28.85
N GLU A 93 16.81 -19.13 30.07
CA GLU A 93 16.56 -17.83 30.68
C GLU A 93 17.15 -16.72 29.80
N ALA A 94 18.43 -16.79 29.45
CA ALA A 94 19.10 -15.85 28.55
C ALA A 94 18.40 -15.74 27.19
N ARG A 95 17.92 -16.85 26.60
CA ARG A 95 17.11 -16.81 25.37
C ARG A 95 15.74 -16.16 25.56
N THR A 96 15.09 -16.35 26.69
CA THR A 96 13.82 -15.67 27.00
C THR A 96 14.01 -14.19 27.27
N GLU A 97 15.10 -13.79 27.92
CA GLU A 97 15.47 -12.39 28.14
C GLU A 97 15.83 -11.70 26.83
N ALA A 98 16.65 -12.33 25.98
CA ALA A 98 16.94 -11.81 24.64
C ALA A 98 15.66 -11.63 23.81
N ARG A 99 14.71 -12.58 23.86
CA ARG A 99 13.38 -12.45 23.22
C ARG A 99 12.55 -11.32 23.82
N LYS A 100 12.49 -11.19 25.15
CA LYS A 100 11.80 -10.07 25.83
C LYS A 100 12.39 -8.74 25.39
N ASN A 101 13.72 -8.61 25.35
CA ASN A 101 14.41 -7.40 24.92
C ASN A 101 14.13 -7.06 23.45
N GLN A 102 14.14 -8.06 22.56
CA GLN A 102 13.74 -7.86 21.14
C GLN A 102 12.29 -7.40 21.01
N VAL A 103 11.35 -7.97 21.76
CA VAL A 103 9.94 -7.55 21.76
C VAL A 103 9.79 -6.13 22.33
N LEU A 104 10.51 -5.79 23.39
CA LEU A 104 10.54 -4.45 23.97
C LEU A 104 11.13 -3.43 22.98
N GLU A 105 12.25 -3.72 22.33
CA GLU A 105 12.81 -2.88 21.27
C GLU A 105 11.83 -2.65 20.11
N GLN A 106 11.13 -3.71 19.67
CA GLN A 106 10.12 -3.58 18.62
C GLN A 106 8.93 -2.74 19.08
N ALA A 107 8.50 -2.86 20.35
CA ALA A 107 7.46 -2.03 20.93
C ALA A 107 7.89 -0.56 21.04
N TYR A 108 9.12 -0.28 21.50
CA TYR A 108 9.67 1.08 21.54
C TYR A 108 9.81 1.69 20.14
N LYS A 109 10.29 0.91 19.15
CA LYS A 109 10.36 1.34 17.75
C LYS A 109 8.98 1.72 17.22
N ARG A 110 7.96 0.86 17.42
CA ARG A 110 6.57 1.15 17.02
C ARG A 110 6.03 2.40 17.72
N LEU A 111 6.20 2.53 19.03
CA LEU A 111 5.75 3.70 19.80
C LEU A 111 6.37 5.00 19.28
N PHE A 112 7.68 4.98 18.99
CA PHE A 112 8.39 6.12 18.39
C PHE A 112 7.86 6.44 16.98
N GLU A 113 7.68 5.42 16.13
CA GLU A 113 7.10 5.57 14.80
C GLU A 113 5.64 6.05 14.81
N ASP A 114 4.90 5.75 15.89
CA ASP A 114 3.53 6.17 16.09
C ASP A 114 3.38 7.61 16.62
N THR A 115 4.48 8.26 17.04
CA THR A 115 4.43 9.69 17.39
C THR A 115 4.03 10.54 16.18
N ASP A 116 3.15 11.51 16.38
CA ASP A 116 2.72 12.44 15.32
C ASP A 116 3.93 13.15 14.68
N ARG A 117 4.95 13.46 15.50
CA ARG A 117 6.22 14.06 15.09
C ARG A 117 6.92 13.24 14.00
N VAL A 118 7.11 11.94 14.24
CA VAL A 118 7.72 11.01 13.27
C VAL A 118 6.80 10.77 12.08
N LYS A 119 5.48 10.70 12.28
CA LYS A 119 4.49 10.59 11.17
C LYS A 119 4.59 11.77 10.20
N TYR A 120 4.59 13.01 10.69
CA TYR A 120 4.79 14.20 9.84
C TYR A 120 6.15 14.22 9.14
N PHE A 121 7.21 13.78 9.81
CA PHE A 121 8.52 13.68 9.19
C PHE A 121 8.57 12.62 8.07
N LYS A 122 7.95 11.45 8.29
CA LYS A 122 7.80 10.39 7.27
C LYS A 122 7.00 10.88 6.06
N THR A 123 5.92 11.65 6.23
CA THR A 123 5.21 12.22 5.07
C THR A 123 6.07 13.23 4.30
N ALA A 124 6.90 14.01 4.98
CA ALA A 124 7.86 14.91 4.33
C ALA A 124 8.97 14.16 3.57
N LYS A 125 9.44 13.00 4.09
CA LYS A 125 10.35 12.09 3.39
C LYS A 125 9.72 11.51 2.12
N ASN A 126 8.52 10.95 2.23
CA ASN A 126 7.79 10.41 1.08
C ASN A 126 7.55 11.49 0.01
N PHE A 127 7.24 12.73 0.43
CA PHE A 127 7.12 13.86 -0.50
C PHE A 127 8.43 14.18 -1.23
N ALA A 128 9.57 14.16 -0.54
CA ALA A 128 10.88 14.36 -1.16
C ALA A 128 11.22 13.26 -2.18
N GLU A 129 10.91 12.00 -1.85
CA GLU A 129 11.04 10.86 -2.77
C GLU A 129 10.16 11.02 -4.02
N ILE A 130 8.88 11.41 -3.86
CA ILE A 130 7.95 11.69 -4.98
C ILE A 130 8.44 12.86 -5.85
N VAL A 131 9.02 13.91 -5.26
CA VAL A 131 9.59 15.04 -6.02
C VAL A 131 10.77 14.58 -6.87
N LYS A 132 11.64 13.72 -6.33
CA LYS A 132 12.73 13.13 -7.13
C LYS A 132 12.18 12.26 -8.26
N GLU A 133 11.26 11.33 -7.97
CA GLU A 133 10.65 10.47 -8.98
C GLU A 133 10.02 11.29 -10.12
N ARG A 134 9.32 12.39 -9.78
CA ARG A 134 8.74 13.31 -10.77
C ARG A 134 9.81 13.98 -11.63
N ASN A 135 10.95 14.38 -11.06
CA ASN A 135 12.05 14.98 -11.81
C ASN A 135 12.69 13.95 -12.76
N ASP A 136 12.88 12.72 -12.29
CA ASP A 136 13.39 11.60 -13.10
C ASP A 136 12.43 11.31 -14.28
N GLN A 137 11.12 11.26 -14.04
CA GLN A 137 10.10 11.13 -15.08
C GLN A 137 10.09 12.30 -16.09
N ILE A 138 10.36 13.55 -15.64
CA ILE A 138 10.47 14.71 -16.53
C ILE A 138 11.72 14.59 -17.41
N ALA A 139 12.86 14.17 -16.84
CA ALA A 139 14.09 13.93 -17.58
C ALA A 139 13.91 12.83 -18.64
N THR A 140 13.31 11.68 -18.28
CA THR A 140 13.01 10.59 -19.22
C THR A 140 12.05 11.03 -20.34
N LYS A 141 11.05 11.88 -20.03
CA LYS A 141 10.16 12.46 -21.06
C LYS A 141 10.87 13.44 -21.97
N ALA A 142 11.87 14.17 -21.49
CA ALA A 142 12.69 15.05 -22.32
C ALA A 142 13.57 14.23 -23.27
N THR A 143 14.28 13.20 -22.78
CA THR A 143 15.11 12.33 -23.63
C THR A 143 14.28 11.61 -24.69
N HIS A 144 13.08 11.12 -24.34
CA HIS A 144 12.17 10.49 -25.30
C HIS A 144 11.77 11.45 -26.43
N LYS A 145 11.43 12.71 -26.10
CA LYS A 145 11.10 13.73 -27.11
C LYS A 145 12.29 14.08 -28.00
N ASP A 146 13.49 14.13 -27.44
CA ASP A 146 14.72 14.36 -28.22
C ASP A 146 15.02 13.17 -29.15
N GLU A 147 14.66 11.95 -28.76
CA GLU A 147 14.78 10.74 -29.59
C GLU A 147 13.71 10.68 -30.68
N GLU A 148 12.46 11.01 -30.37
CA GLU A 148 11.36 11.20 -31.35
C GLU A 148 11.75 12.26 -32.39
N ALA A 149 12.21 13.44 -31.96
CA ALA A 149 12.64 14.50 -32.89
C ALA A 149 13.81 14.07 -33.80
N LYS A 150 14.77 13.28 -33.28
CA LYS A 150 15.85 12.68 -34.09
C LYS A 150 15.35 11.60 -35.04
N PHE A 151 14.32 10.84 -34.65
CA PHE A 151 13.67 9.85 -35.51
C PHE A 151 12.91 10.53 -36.64
N ASP A 152 12.07 11.52 -36.34
CA ASP A 152 11.31 12.29 -37.32
C ASP A 152 12.23 13.01 -38.32
N ALA A 153 13.33 13.62 -37.84
CA ALA A 153 14.32 14.24 -38.72
C ALA A 153 14.98 13.23 -39.69
N LYS A 154 15.27 12.00 -39.22
CA LYS A 154 15.79 10.92 -40.07
C LYS A 154 14.74 10.42 -41.06
N PHE A 155 13.48 10.29 -40.62
CA PHE A 155 12.37 9.88 -41.46
C PHE A 155 12.13 10.89 -42.58
N LEU A 156 12.04 12.18 -42.24
CA LEU A 156 11.92 13.28 -43.22
C LEU A 156 13.08 13.25 -44.23
N LEU A 157 14.33 13.13 -43.77
CA LEU A 157 15.50 13.01 -44.65
C LEU A 157 15.43 11.78 -45.57
N GLY A 158 14.89 10.67 -45.10
CA GLY A 158 14.57 9.50 -45.92
C GLY A 158 13.57 9.84 -47.01
N THR A 159 12.40 10.37 -46.64
CA THR A 159 11.34 10.72 -47.60
C THR A 159 11.79 11.76 -48.63
N MET A 160 12.66 12.71 -48.26
CA MET A 160 13.24 13.67 -49.21
C MET A 160 14.14 12.97 -50.23
N ARG A 161 14.98 12.02 -49.80
CA ARG A 161 15.82 11.22 -50.72
C ARG A 161 15.00 10.36 -51.66
N ASP A 162 13.91 9.77 -51.18
CA ASP A 162 13.01 8.96 -52.02
C ASP A 162 12.32 9.83 -53.08
N VAL A 163 11.87 11.03 -52.70
CA VAL A 163 11.30 12.02 -53.64
C VAL A 163 12.34 12.49 -54.67
N ASP A 164 13.57 12.81 -54.23
CA ASP A 164 14.66 13.19 -55.13
C ASP A 164 15.03 12.05 -56.09
N GLN A 165 15.10 10.81 -55.61
CA GLN A 165 15.34 9.63 -56.45
C GLN A 165 14.24 9.47 -57.50
N HIS A 166 12.96 9.54 -57.10
CA HIS A 166 11.85 9.46 -58.04
C HIS A 166 11.83 10.62 -59.05
N HIS A 167 12.27 11.81 -58.66
CA HIS A 167 12.47 12.94 -59.58
C HIS A 167 13.55 12.62 -60.62
N TRP A 168 14.74 12.16 -60.18
CA TRP A 168 15.83 11.78 -61.09
C TRP A 168 15.45 10.63 -62.03
N GLU A 169 14.74 9.61 -61.54
CA GLU A 169 14.19 8.54 -62.37
C GLU A 169 13.19 9.06 -63.41
N GLY A 170 12.35 10.04 -63.04
CA GLY A 170 11.43 10.73 -63.95
C GLY A 170 12.18 11.49 -65.05
N VAL A 171 13.20 12.25 -64.69
CA VAL A 171 14.06 13.00 -65.62
C VAL A 171 14.78 12.05 -66.58
N GLU A 172 15.33 10.93 -66.11
CA GLU A 172 15.99 9.96 -66.99
C GLU A 172 14.98 9.25 -67.93
N LYS A 173 13.77 8.92 -67.45
CA LYS A 173 12.70 8.37 -68.28
C LYS A 173 12.30 9.35 -69.39
N GLU A 174 12.19 10.65 -69.12
CA GLU A 174 11.96 11.67 -70.16
C GLU A 174 13.16 11.82 -71.11
N ARG A 175 14.40 11.80 -70.61
CA ARG A 175 15.61 11.84 -71.44
C ARG A 175 15.66 10.65 -72.41
N ILE A 176 15.27 9.46 -71.97
CA ILE A 176 15.17 8.26 -72.82
C ILE A 176 14.04 8.42 -73.86
N LYS A 177 12.86 8.92 -73.47
CA LYS A 177 11.76 9.22 -74.41
C LYS A 177 12.20 10.23 -75.48
N GLU A 178 12.93 11.28 -75.11
CA GLU A 178 13.42 12.29 -76.04
C GLU A 178 14.46 11.71 -77.02
N LYS A 179 15.43 10.91 -76.52
CA LYS A 179 16.37 10.17 -77.38
C LYS A 179 15.64 9.25 -78.37
N ASN A 180 14.58 8.56 -77.93
CA ASN A 180 13.78 7.70 -78.79
C ASN A 180 12.95 8.49 -79.82
N LYS A 181 12.39 9.65 -79.44
CA LYS A 181 11.74 10.59 -80.38
C LYS A 181 12.73 11.06 -81.46
N LYS A 182 13.96 11.43 -81.10
CA LYS A 182 15.03 11.83 -82.04
C LYS A 182 15.39 10.69 -83.01
N LYS A 183 15.66 9.49 -82.50
CA LYS A 183 15.91 8.28 -83.34
C LYS A 183 14.76 7.98 -84.30
N ASN A 184 13.50 8.06 -83.84
CA ASN A 184 12.34 7.86 -84.69
C ASN A 184 12.26 8.95 -85.78
N ALA A 185 12.50 10.22 -85.45
CA ALA A 185 12.52 11.31 -86.43
C ALA A 185 13.63 11.13 -87.48
N GLU A 186 14.81 10.63 -87.11
CA GLU A 186 15.88 10.26 -88.04
C GLU A 186 15.46 9.10 -88.96
N ASN A 187 14.80 8.07 -88.42
CA ASN A 187 14.28 6.96 -89.22
C ASN A 187 13.21 7.42 -90.23
N TRP A 188 12.29 8.31 -89.82
CA TRP A 188 11.31 8.92 -90.73
C TRP A 188 12.00 9.76 -91.84
N ARG A 189 13.09 10.48 -91.53
CA ARG A 189 13.89 11.19 -92.54
C ARG A 189 14.55 10.22 -93.53
N LYS A 190 15.10 9.09 -93.06
CA LYS A 190 15.68 8.05 -93.92
C LYS A 190 14.63 7.46 -94.86
N GLN A 191 13.48 7.02 -94.34
CA GLN A 191 12.37 6.50 -95.14
C GLN A 191 11.87 7.51 -96.18
N ARG A 192 11.76 8.79 -95.81
CA ARG A 192 11.40 9.86 -96.77
C ARG A 192 12.42 9.98 -97.91
N ASN A 193 13.71 9.91 -97.59
CA ASN A 193 14.78 9.97 -98.58
C ASN A 193 14.81 8.72 -99.46
N GLU A 194 14.56 7.53 -98.91
CA GLU A 194 14.42 6.27 -99.66
C GLU A 194 13.25 6.35 -100.65
N VAL A 195 12.08 6.88 -100.24
CA VAL A 195 10.95 7.12 -101.15
C VAL A 195 11.28 8.15 -102.23
N LEU A 196 12.02 9.20 -101.92
CA LEU A 196 12.48 10.19 -102.92
C LEU A 196 13.48 9.59 -103.91
N GLN A 197 14.40 8.74 -103.44
CA GLN A 197 15.33 8.01 -104.30
C GLN A 197 14.58 7.01 -105.19
N LYS A 198 13.61 6.26 -104.65
CA LYS A 198 12.75 5.34 -105.42
C LYS A 198 11.98 6.08 -106.51
N LYS A 199 11.31 7.19 -106.19
CA LYS A 199 10.64 8.06 -107.18
C LYS A 199 11.59 8.63 -108.23
N SER A 200 12.85 8.86 -107.87
CA SER A 200 13.87 9.31 -108.81
C SER A 200 14.32 8.19 -109.76
N ARG A 201 14.43 6.94 -109.28
CA ARG A 201 14.67 5.75 -110.11
C ARG A 201 13.50 5.47 -111.05
N GLU A 202 12.28 5.47 -110.53
CA GLU A 202 11.04 5.31 -111.31
C GLU A 202 10.96 6.35 -112.45
N LYS A 203 11.35 7.61 -112.19
CA LYS A 203 11.46 8.64 -113.24
C LYS A 203 12.50 8.32 -114.31
N TRP A 204 13.67 7.81 -113.92
CA TRP A 204 14.71 7.40 -114.86
C TRP A 204 14.32 6.16 -115.68
N GLU A 205 13.61 5.21 -115.06
CA GLU A 205 13.02 4.05 -115.72
C GLU A 205 11.95 4.50 -116.73
N HIS A 206 10.98 5.33 -116.33
CA HIS A 206 9.98 5.90 -117.26
C HIS A 206 10.61 6.74 -118.40
N LEU A 207 11.69 7.48 -118.14
CA LEU A 207 12.44 8.17 -119.19
C LEU A 207 13.06 7.17 -120.18
N ARG A 208 13.68 6.10 -119.67
CA ARG A 208 14.27 5.04 -120.48
C ARG A 208 13.22 4.31 -121.32
N ASP A 209 12.09 3.94 -120.72
CA ASP A 209 10.96 3.30 -121.40
C ASP A 209 10.39 4.25 -122.47
N GLY A 210 10.30 5.55 -122.19
CA GLY A 210 9.90 6.56 -123.17
C GLY A 210 10.86 6.69 -124.36
N TYR A 211 12.17 6.52 -124.15
CA TYR A 211 13.14 6.43 -125.25
C TYR A 211 12.98 5.14 -126.07
N LEU A 212 12.73 4.00 -125.42
CA LEU A 212 12.51 2.71 -126.10
C LEU A 212 11.23 2.74 -126.95
N ILE A 213 10.10 3.20 -126.38
CA ILE A 213 8.83 3.35 -127.10
C ILE A 213 8.99 4.29 -128.30
N ARG A 214 9.80 5.35 -128.17
CA ARG A 214 10.09 6.26 -129.28
C ARG A 214 10.90 5.59 -130.40
N ASP A 215 11.92 4.80 -130.06
CA ASP A 215 12.70 4.07 -131.06
C ASP A 215 11.83 3.01 -131.76
N GLU A 216 10.96 2.32 -131.02
CA GLU A 216 9.96 1.38 -131.58
C GLU A 216 8.97 2.08 -132.52
N ASP A 217 8.44 3.25 -132.15
CA ASP A 217 7.55 4.07 -133.00
C ASP A 217 8.26 4.64 -134.23
N GLU A 218 9.53 5.04 -134.12
CA GLU A 218 10.35 5.45 -135.28
C GLU A 218 10.63 4.25 -136.22
N GLN A 219 10.91 3.06 -135.69
CA GLN A 219 11.02 1.82 -136.47
C GLN A 219 9.69 1.40 -137.12
N ASP A 220 8.57 1.50 -136.41
CA ASP A 220 7.25 1.14 -136.94
C ASP A 220 6.74 2.14 -137.98
N LYS A 221 7.04 3.44 -137.82
CA LYS A 221 6.85 4.44 -138.89
C LYS A 221 7.69 4.13 -140.12
N ALA A 222 8.93 3.67 -139.97
CA ALA A 222 9.75 3.23 -141.10
C ALA A 222 9.18 1.97 -141.78
N LYS A 223 8.68 0.98 -141.02
CA LYS A 223 7.96 -0.19 -141.56
C LYS A 223 6.66 0.21 -142.26
N ALA A 224 5.89 1.14 -141.69
CA ALA A 224 4.65 1.65 -142.28
C ALA A 224 4.93 2.42 -143.58
N ALA A 225 5.98 3.25 -143.62
CA ALA A 225 6.41 3.93 -144.84
C ALA A 225 6.82 2.96 -145.96
N ARG A 226 7.49 1.84 -145.62
CA ARG A 226 7.77 0.75 -146.57
C ARG A 226 6.48 0.09 -147.07
N LYS A 227 5.56 -0.27 -146.17
CA LYS A 227 4.25 -0.82 -146.54
C LYS A 227 3.44 0.13 -147.43
N VAL A 228 3.45 1.43 -147.17
CA VAL A 228 2.80 2.44 -148.03
C VAL A 228 3.47 2.54 -149.41
N LEU A 229 4.77 2.25 -149.52
CA LEU A 229 5.45 2.13 -150.81
C LEU A 229 4.99 0.87 -151.57
N GLU A 230 5.03 -0.29 -150.90
CA GLU A 230 4.55 -1.58 -151.43
C GLU A 230 3.06 -1.51 -151.81
N GLU A 231 2.23 -0.84 -151.01
CA GLU A 231 0.82 -0.58 -151.30
C GLU A 231 0.63 0.38 -152.46
N LYS A 232 1.50 1.39 -152.66
CA LYS A 232 1.47 2.24 -153.87
C LYS A 232 1.85 1.48 -155.14
N GLU A 233 2.80 0.55 -155.05
CA GLU A 233 3.15 -0.34 -156.16
C GLU A 233 2.01 -1.33 -156.46
N ARG A 234 1.44 -1.94 -155.42
CA ARG A 234 0.19 -2.73 -155.54
C ARG A 234 -0.97 -1.90 -156.07
N LEU A 235 -1.13 -0.63 -155.68
CA LEU A 235 -2.19 0.25 -156.18
C LEU A 235 -1.97 0.65 -157.65
N ARG A 236 -0.74 0.65 -158.18
CA ARG A 236 -0.53 0.74 -159.63
C ARG A 236 -1.04 -0.52 -160.32
N GLN A 237 -0.59 -1.69 -159.89
CA GLN A 237 -1.03 -2.98 -160.43
C GLN A 237 -2.55 -3.18 -160.30
N TYR A 238 -3.12 -2.75 -159.17
CA TYR A 238 -4.55 -2.84 -158.90
C TYR A 238 -5.33 -1.76 -159.65
N LYS A 239 -4.77 -0.59 -159.93
CA LYS A 239 -5.40 0.40 -160.82
C LYS A 239 -5.43 -0.10 -162.26
N GLU A 240 -4.36 -0.73 -162.75
CA GLU A 240 -4.36 -1.43 -164.03
C GLU A 240 -5.43 -2.53 -164.08
N MET A 241 -5.67 -3.28 -162.99
CA MET A 241 -6.81 -4.22 -162.91
C MET A 241 -8.17 -3.55 -162.72
N LEU A 242 -8.26 -2.42 -162.01
CA LEU A 242 -9.53 -1.76 -161.68
C LEU A 242 -10.05 -0.93 -162.86
N ASP A 243 -9.16 -0.36 -163.68
CA ASP A 243 -9.53 0.21 -164.97
C ASP A 243 -10.11 -0.89 -165.89
N ASN A 244 -9.69 -2.16 -165.74
CA ASN A 244 -10.34 -3.31 -166.38
C ASN A 244 -11.66 -3.75 -165.72
N GLN A 245 -11.88 -3.52 -164.41
CA GLN A 245 -13.10 -3.94 -163.68
C GLN A 245 -14.18 -2.85 -163.53
N ILE A 246 -13.85 -1.57 -163.70
CA ILE A 246 -14.85 -0.49 -163.76
C ILE A 246 -15.68 -0.59 -165.04
N LEU A 247 -15.13 -1.22 -166.09
CA LEU A 247 -15.88 -1.70 -167.25
C LEU A 247 -16.99 -2.70 -166.87
N ASP A 248 -16.81 -3.50 -165.81
CA ASP A 248 -17.79 -4.51 -165.36
C ASP A 248 -18.78 -3.98 -164.30
N LYS A 249 -18.32 -3.17 -163.34
CA LYS A 249 -19.08 -2.91 -162.09
C LYS A 249 -20.13 -1.80 -162.15
N HIS A 250 -20.27 -1.10 -163.29
CA HIS A 250 -21.39 -0.19 -163.53
C HIS A 250 -22.77 -0.89 -163.55
N ALA A 251 -22.82 -2.22 -163.43
CA ALA A 251 -24.01 -3.05 -163.63
C ALA A 251 -24.88 -3.39 -162.38
N LEU A 252 -24.59 -2.93 -161.14
CA LEU A 252 -25.11 -3.64 -159.92
C LEU A 252 -25.70 -2.89 -158.68
N PHE A 253 -25.62 -1.57 -158.46
CA PHE A 253 -25.61 -1.05 -157.06
C PHE A 253 -26.94 -0.57 -156.37
N ASP A 254 -28.10 -0.49 -157.03
CA ASP A 254 -29.21 0.39 -156.59
C ASP A 254 -30.22 -0.12 -155.50
N ALA A 255 -29.81 -0.84 -154.42
CA ALA A 255 -30.76 -1.75 -153.69
C ALA A 255 -31.25 -1.48 -152.22
N HIS A 256 -30.44 -1.23 -151.17
CA HIS A 256 -30.67 -1.96 -149.87
C HIS A 256 -31.06 -1.22 -148.52
N HIS A 257 -31.30 0.09 -148.40
CA HIS A 257 -31.05 0.84 -147.13
C HIS A 257 -32.26 1.28 -146.23
N ARG A 258 -32.94 0.43 -145.39
CA ARG A 258 -34.25 0.84 -144.73
C ARG A 258 -34.75 0.33 -143.31
N LEU A 259 -34.01 -0.21 -142.33
CA LEU A 259 -34.65 -1.11 -141.28
C LEU A 259 -34.62 -0.91 -139.71
N GLU A 260 -33.96 0.05 -139.03
CA GLU A 260 -33.39 -0.24 -137.67
C GLU A 260 -33.86 0.46 -136.32
N GLU A 261 -34.89 1.32 -136.20
CA GLU A 261 -35.02 2.26 -135.03
C GLU A 261 -36.00 1.88 -133.86
N ALA A 262 -35.51 1.68 -132.59
CA ALA A 262 -36.26 1.02 -131.47
C ALA A 262 -36.22 1.62 -130.01
N GLU A 263 -35.97 0.82 -128.94
CA GLU A 263 -36.67 0.85 -127.61
C GLU A 263 -36.28 1.82 -126.43
N GLU A 264 -35.22 1.53 -125.67
CA GLU A 264 -34.91 1.98 -124.27
C GLU A 264 -36.00 1.93 -123.15
N VAL A 265 -36.97 2.86 -123.18
CA VAL A 265 -37.47 3.79 -122.12
C VAL A 265 -37.37 3.49 -120.58
N LYS A 266 -37.33 2.25 -120.08
CA LYS A 266 -38.28 1.79 -119.03
C LYS A 266 -37.95 1.89 -117.51
N ALA A 267 -36.76 2.28 -117.03
CA ALA A 267 -36.21 1.77 -115.75
C ALA A 267 -35.96 2.73 -114.53
N LYS A 268 -36.93 3.48 -113.96
CA LYS A 268 -36.60 4.63 -113.03
C LYS A 268 -37.22 4.81 -111.59
N LEU A 269 -37.97 3.87 -110.96
CA LEU A 269 -38.94 4.26 -109.88
C LEU A 269 -38.75 3.88 -108.36
N PHE A 270 -37.65 3.30 -107.84
CA PHE A 270 -37.73 2.52 -106.56
C PHE A 270 -37.13 3.10 -105.23
N ASN A 271 -36.45 4.27 -105.18
CA ASN A 271 -35.44 4.52 -104.12
C ASN A 271 -35.78 5.35 -102.85
N ASP A 272 -36.98 5.94 -102.67
CA ASP A 272 -37.16 7.06 -101.72
C ASP A 272 -37.64 6.75 -100.26
N ALA A 273 -37.97 5.52 -99.88
CA ALA A 273 -38.83 5.28 -98.70
C ALA A 273 -38.19 5.11 -97.29
N LYS A 274 -36.86 5.10 -97.11
CA LYS A 274 -36.22 4.42 -95.94
C LYS A 274 -35.56 5.28 -94.83
N ARG A 275 -35.89 6.57 -94.65
CA ARG A 275 -34.99 7.52 -93.93
C ARG A 275 -35.43 8.17 -92.59
N GLN A 276 -36.58 7.88 -91.99
CA GLN A 276 -37.20 8.81 -90.99
C GLN A 276 -37.31 8.44 -89.48
N MET A 277 -36.77 7.33 -88.95
CA MET A 277 -37.28 6.77 -87.66
C MET A 277 -36.27 6.50 -86.50
N LYS A 278 -35.38 7.44 -86.11
CA LYS A 278 -34.45 7.25 -84.94
C LYS A 278 -34.06 8.54 -84.17
N LEU A 279 -34.96 9.12 -83.33
CA LEU A 279 -34.62 10.36 -82.59
C LEU A 279 -35.17 10.56 -81.14
N GLU A 280 -35.72 9.55 -80.46
CA GLU A 280 -36.46 9.77 -79.18
C GLU A 280 -35.81 9.24 -77.87
N HIS A 281 -34.57 8.73 -77.87
CA HIS A 281 -34.09 7.86 -76.78
C HIS A 281 -33.17 8.50 -75.70
N GLN A 282 -33.11 9.83 -75.54
CA GLN A 282 -32.06 10.50 -74.74
C GLN A 282 -32.50 11.64 -73.78
N LYS A 283 -33.68 11.61 -73.15
CA LYS A 283 -34.16 12.70 -72.26
C LYS A 283 -34.58 12.37 -70.81
N ILE A 284 -34.33 11.16 -70.30
CA ILE A 284 -34.89 10.72 -68.99
C ILE A 284 -33.84 10.56 -67.85
N LYS A 285 -32.53 10.70 -68.12
CA LYS A 285 -31.47 10.20 -67.21
C LYS A 285 -30.78 11.21 -66.25
N GLU A 286 -31.25 12.45 -66.11
CA GLU A 286 -30.44 13.53 -65.46
C GLU A 286 -31.07 14.30 -64.27
N CYS A 287 -32.17 13.85 -63.64
CA CYS A 287 -32.92 14.70 -62.69
C CYS A 287 -33.14 14.27 -61.23
N LEU A 288 -32.63 13.13 -60.70
CA LEU A 288 -33.02 12.66 -59.35
C LEU A 288 -31.89 12.23 -58.36
N ASP A 289 -30.62 12.52 -58.65
CA ASP A 289 -29.48 12.13 -57.79
C ASP A 289 -28.85 13.28 -56.96
N LYS A 290 -29.61 14.33 -56.60
CA LYS A 290 -29.08 15.49 -55.85
C LYS A 290 -29.52 15.65 -54.38
N ASP A 291 -30.55 14.94 -53.90
CA ASP A 291 -31.20 15.26 -52.60
C ASP A 291 -30.78 14.39 -51.38
N LYS A 292 -29.61 13.72 -51.41
CA LYS A 292 -29.27 12.70 -50.39
C LYS A 292 -28.09 12.99 -49.44
N ARG A 293 -27.46 14.17 -49.44
CA ARG A 293 -26.17 14.39 -48.72
C ARG A 293 -25.99 15.63 -47.81
N SER A 294 -27.00 16.45 -47.52
CA SER A 294 -26.79 17.67 -46.70
C SER A 294 -27.85 17.98 -45.63
N LEU A 295 -28.30 16.99 -44.85
CA LEU A 295 -29.10 17.22 -43.62
C LEU A 295 -28.66 16.38 -42.40
N ARG A 296 -27.67 15.50 -42.54
CA ARG A 296 -27.21 14.57 -41.49
C ARG A 296 -26.12 15.14 -40.56
N GLN A 297 -25.98 16.46 -40.49
CA GLN A 297 -24.82 17.09 -39.85
C GLN A 297 -25.12 18.31 -38.96
N HIS A 298 -26.39 18.62 -38.67
CA HIS A 298 -26.75 19.77 -37.81
C HIS A 298 -27.40 19.39 -36.47
N VAL A 299 -27.99 18.20 -36.33
CA VAL A 299 -28.71 17.75 -35.11
C VAL A 299 -27.77 17.20 -34.02
N ALA A 300 -26.48 16.99 -34.34
CA ALA A 300 -25.49 16.42 -33.41
C ALA A 300 -24.80 17.43 -32.49
N ASN A 301 -24.99 18.75 -32.71
CA ASN A 301 -24.23 19.82 -32.05
C ASN A 301 -25.11 20.82 -31.27
N THR A 302 -26.16 20.31 -30.61
CA THR A 302 -26.87 20.99 -29.50
C THR A 302 -26.89 20.02 -28.31
N LEU A 303 -25.83 20.03 -27.50
CA LEU A 303 -25.83 20.74 -26.21
C LEU A 303 -26.87 20.10 -25.27
N THR A 304 -26.60 19.04 -24.50
CA THR A 304 -25.44 18.78 -23.60
C THR A 304 -25.20 19.82 -22.50
N ASP A 305 -26.22 20.61 -22.15
CA ASP A 305 -26.17 21.64 -21.09
C ASP A 305 -27.26 21.50 -19.99
N GLU A 306 -27.87 20.32 -19.82
CA GLU A 306 -28.83 20.05 -18.72
C GLU A 306 -28.27 19.08 -17.64
N GLY A 307 -26.95 19.06 -17.47
CA GLY A 307 -26.24 18.25 -16.47
C GLY A 307 -26.01 18.91 -15.10
N ALA A 308 -26.65 20.06 -14.81
CA ALA A 308 -26.19 21.00 -13.76
C ALA A 308 -27.26 21.44 -12.73
N LEU A 309 -28.28 20.63 -12.44
CA LEU A 309 -29.35 20.95 -11.46
C LEU A 309 -29.54 19.86 -10.38
N LEU A 310 -28.46 19.51 -9.67
CA LEU A 310 -28.47 18.39 -8.68
C LEU A 310 -27.84 18.70 -7.31
N LYS A 311 -27.58 19.97 -6.93
CA LYS A 311 -26.87 20.30 -5.66
C LYS A 311 -27.23 21.64 -4.97
N ALA A 312 -28.50 21.93 -4.64
CA ALA A 312 -28.81 23.24 -4.00
C ALA A 312 -30.07 23.40 -3.10
N LYS A 313 -30.82 22.35 -2.68
CA LYS A 313 -32.06 22.54 -1.87
C LYS A 313 -32.32 21.50 -0.77
N GLU A 314 -31.32 21.20 0.07
CA GLU A 314 -31.49 20.35 1.27
C GLU A 314 -31.51 21.16 2.60
N GLU A 315 -31.35 22.48 2.56
CA GLU A 315 -31.23 23.35 3.77
C GLU A 315 -32.56 23.99 4.25
N ALA A 316 -33.71 23.46 3.83
CA ALA A 316 -35.03 24.07 4.11
C ALA A 316 -35.80 23.46 5.29
N ILE A 317 -35.32 22.37 5.90
CA ILE A 317 -36.09 21.58 6.89
C ILE A 317 -35.75 21.93 8.36
N LEU A 318 -34.64 22.65 8.61
CA LEU A 318 -34.06 22.80 9.95
C LEU A 318 -34.59 23.99 10.79
N LYS A 319 -35.67 24.67 10.39
CA LYS A 319 -36.17 25.92 11.03
C LYS A 319 -37.58 25.84 11.66
N LYS A 320 -38.11 24.65 11.92
CA LYS A 320 -39.45 24.45 12.52
C LYS A 320 -39.47 23.93 13.97
N ALA A 321 -38.32 23.83 14.63
CA ALA A 321 -38.18 23.15 15.94
C ALA A 321 -37.95 24.06 17.16
N ILE A 322 -38.24 25.37 17.07
CA ILE A 322 -37.89 26.36 18.13
C ILE A 322 -39.12 27.07 18.73
N LEU A 323 -40.32 26.93 18.16
CA LEU A 323 -41.49 27.77 18.51
C LEU A 323 -42.55 27.11 19.42
N GLU A 324 -42.34 25.88 19.91
CA GLU A 324 -43.32 25.17 20.77
C GLU A 324 -42.91 25.07 22.26
N ALA A 325 -41.85 25.78 22.68
CA ALA A 325 -41.27 25.65 24.03
C ALA A 325 -41.71 26.73 25.04
N GLU A 326 -42.40 27.80 24.61
CA GLU A 326 -42.59 29.02 25.43
C GLU A 326 -43.99 29.19 26.08
N GLU A 327 -44.98 28.33 25.78
CA GLU A 327 -46.37 28.52 26.27
C GLU A 327 -46.70 27.88 27.63
N LYS A 328 -45.82 27.09 28.25
CA LYS A 328 -46.13 26.33 29.49
C LYS A 328 -45.80 27.03 30.82
N ALA A 329 -45.50 28.33 30.83
CA ALA A 329 -44.92 29.02 32.00
C ALA A 329 -45.84 30.06 32.71
N ARG A 330 -47.14 30.14 32.42
CA ARG A 330 -48.00 31.26 32.89
C ARG A 330 -49.16 30.95 33.85
N GLU A 331 -49.47 29.69 34.16
CA GLU A 331 -50.73 29.37 34.86
C GLU A 331 -50.64 29.02 36.37
N GLU A 332 -49.47 28.79 36.95
CA GLU A 332 -49.34 28.24 38.32
C GLU A 332 -49.34 29.26 39.50
N SER A 333 -49.40 30.58 39.26
CA SER A 333 -49.11 31.58 40.30
C SER A 333 -50.29 32.08 41.15
N ALA A 334 -51.53 31.67 40.87
CA ALA A 334 -52.73 32.34 41.39
C ALA A 334 -53.38 31.76 42.68
N LEU A 335 -53.02 30.55 43.13
CA LEU A 335 -53.88 29.76 44.05
C LEU A 335 -53.52 29.74 45.55
N LYS A 336 -52.48 30.43 46.02
CA LYS A 336 -51.86 30.19 47.35
C LYS A 336 -52.18 31.16 48.50
N GLN A 337 -53.18 32.05 48.37
CA GLN A 337 -53.39 33.14 49.35
C GLN A 337 -54.56 33.01 50.35
N MET A 338 -55.41 31.97 50.28
CA MET A 338 -56.72 31.98 51.01
C MET A 338 -56.81 31.25 52.36
N GLU A 339 -55.81 30.46 52.82
CA GLU A 339 -56.01 29.51 53.94
C GLU A 339 -55.61 30.01 55.36
N ARG A 340 -55.11 31.23 55.55
CA ARG A 340 -54.35 31.57 56.78
C ARG A 340 -55.14 32.09 58.00
N GLU A 341 -56.44 32.34 57.92
CA GLU A 341 -57.14 33.20 58.92
C GLU A 341 -57.96 32.47 60.01
N LYS A 342 -58.05 31.13 60.03
CA LYS A 342 -59.06 30.42 60.85
C LYS A 342 -58.63 29.85 62.22
N THR A 343 -57.40 30.05 62.70
CA THR A 343 -56.82 29.19 63.76
C THR A 343 -56.64 29.80 65.16
N GLN A 344 -57.09 31.02 65.44
CA GLN A 344 -56.63 31.76 66.65
C GLN A 344 -57.57 31.79 67.89
N GLU A 345 -58.80 31.29 67.85
CA GLU A 345 -59.79 31.58 68.90
C GLU A 345 -59.88 30.57 70.07
N ALA A 346 -59.35 29.34 69.93
CA ALA A 346 -59.70 28.20 70.80
C ALA A 346 -58.99 28.08 72.18
N ILE A 347 -58.20 29.06 72.62
CA ILE A 347 -57.17 28.84 73.68
C ILE A 347 -57.58 29.28 75.11
N LYS A 348 -58.67 30.03 75.30
CA LYS A 348 -58.87 30.81 76.55
C LYS A 348 -59.52 30.11 77.76
N GLU A 349 -60.22 28.98 77.61
CA GLU A 349 -61.18 28.50 78.64
C GLU A 349 -60.62 27.54 79.71
N PHE A 350 -59.34 27.15 79.63
CA PHE A 350 -58.78 26.03 80.42
C PHE A 350 -58.38 26.35 81.88
N TYR A 351 -58.31 27.62 82.28
CA TYR A 351 -57.48 28.03 83.43
C TYR A 351 -58.10 27.94 84.85
N ASP A 352 -59.43 27.98 85.00
CA ASP A 352 -60.02 28.34 86.31
C ASP A 352 -60.21 27.18 87.30
N GLN A 353 -60.17 25.92 86.85
CA GLN A 353 -60.52 24.76 87.70
C GLN A 353 -59.40 24.28 88.63
N GLU A 354 -58.16 24.78 88.46
CA GLU A 354 -56.96 24.17 89.03
C GLU A 354 -56.71 24.51 90.52
N MET A 355 -57.26 25.62 91.02
CA MET A 355 -56.81 26.21 92.29
C MET A 355 -57.31 25.52 93.56
N ALA A 356 -58.45 24.81 93.52
CA ALA A 356 -59.10 24.27 94.73
C ALA A 356 -58.46 22.97 95.27
N ALA A 357 -57.80 22.18 94.43
CA ALA A 357 -57.15 20.92 94.86
C ALA A 357 -55.84 21.14 95.66
N LYS A 358 -55.42 22.40 95.81
CA LYS A 358 -54.04 22.82 96.12
C LYS A 358 -53.69 22.89 97.60
N GLU A 359 -54.68 22.85 98.50
CA GLU A 359 -54.45 23.08 99.94
C GLU A 359 -54.30 21.80 100.76
N ARG A 360 -55.13 20.77 100.54
CA ARG A 360 -55.14 19.56 101.40
C ARG A 360 -53.85 18.73 101.31
N ARG A 361 -53.12 18.81 100.19
CA ARG A 361 -51.82 18.15 100.02
C ARG A 361 -50.74 18.71 100.97
N ARG A 362 -50.81 20.00 101.35
CA ARG A 362 -49.77 20.77 102.08
C ARG A 362 -49.43 20.31 103.50
N TYR A 363 -50.15 19.34 104.05
CA TYR A 363 -49.92 18.83 105.40
C TYR A 363 -49.22 17.46 105.38
N GLU A 364 -49.71 16.52 104.58
CA GLU A 364 -49.07 15.21 104.38
C GLU A 364 -47.71 15.35 103.69
N GLU A 365 -47.59 16.27 102.72
CA GLU A 365 -46.33 16.68 102.08
C GLU A 365 -45.23 17.07 103.10
N ARG A 366 -45.61 17.61 104.26
CA ARG A 366 -44.64 18.20 105.20
C ARG A 366 -43.93 17.16 106.08
N LEU A 367 -44.57 16.01 106.33
CA LEU A 367 -44.01 14.95 107.18
C LEU A 367 -43.31 13.86 106.35
N SER A 368 -43.86 13.48 105.17
CA SER A 368 -43.10 12.66 104.24
C SER A 368 -41.85 13.42 103.79
N GLY A 369 -42.00 14.69 103.41
CA GLY A 369 -40.95 15.56 102.89
C GLY A 369 -39.71 15.73 103.76
N TYR A 370 -39.73 15.41 105.06
CA TYR A 370 -38.52 15.44 105.90
C TYR A 370 -37.69 14.13 105.81
N GLN A 371 -38.33 12.96 105.92
CA GLN A 371 -37.63 11.67 105.78
C GLN A 371 -37.27 11.40 104.31
N GLU A 372 -38.18 11.78 103.42
CA GLU A 372 -38.03 11.75 101.98
C GLU A 372 -36.98 12.79 101.55
N GLY A 373 -37.00 14.01 102.10
CA GLY A 373 -35.99 15.05 101.87
C GLY A 373 -34.57 14.63 102.24
N ARG A 374 -34.37 13.84 103.31
CA ARG A 374 -33.04 13.30 103.65
C ARG A 374 -32.58 12.19 102.69
N ARG A 375 -33.48 11.29 102.30
CA ARG A 375 -33.20 10.29 101.25
C ARG A 375 -32.99 10.94 99.88
N ILE A 376 -33.67 12.03 99.59
CA ILE A 376 -33.47 12.85 98.40
C ILE A 376 -32.09 13.51 98.49
N ALA A 377 -31.70 14.14 99.61
CA ALA A 377 -30.37 14.73 99.77
C ALA A 377 -29.24 13.70 99.55
N ASP A 378 -29.28 12.54 100.21
CA ASP A 378 -28.24 11.50 100.05
C ASP A 378 -28.22 10.91 98.61
N ASN A 379 -29.39 10.80 97.94
CA ASN A 379 -29.45 10.37 96.54
C ASN A 379 -29.06 11.47 95.56
N VAL A 380 -29.32 12.74 95.86
CA VAL A 380 -28.90 13.91 95.07
C VAL A 380 -27.38 14.04 95.14
N ASP A 381 -26.77 13.94 96.32
CA ASP A 381 -25.32 13.90 96.48
C ASP A 381 -24.68 12.73 95.69
N ARG A 382 -25.33 11.56 95.66
CA ARG A 382 -24.86 10.42 94.86
C ARG A 382 -25.04 10.66 93.36
N LEU A 383 -26.22 11.13 92.93
CA LEU A 383 -26.53 11.45 91.53
C LEU A 383 -25.61 12.55 91.01
N GLN A 384 -25.32 13.56 91.81
CA GLN A 384 -24.46 14.68 91.45
C GLN A 384 -23.00 14.24 91.30
N ARG A 385 -22.48 13.36 92.18
CA ARG A 385 -21.17 12.71 91.94
C ARG A 385 -21.17 11.78 90.72
N GLU A 386 -22.29 11.12 90.42
CA GLU A 386 -22.44 10.34 89.19
C GLU A 386 -22.53 11.24 87.94
N GLU A 387 -23.11 12.44 88.04
CA GLU A 387 -23.18 13.45 86.98
C GLU A 387 -21.83 14.14 86.77
N ASP A 388 -21.13 14.53 87.83
CA ASP A 388 -19.75 15.05 87.77
C ASP A 388 -18.83 14.01 87.11
N SER A 389 -18.92 12.72 87.50
CA SER A 389 -18.14 11.65 86.85
C SER A 389 -18.54 11.43 85.39
N LYS A 390 -19.80 11.68 84.99
CA LYS A 390 -20.22 11.65 83.58
C LYS A 390 -19.72 12.88 82.82
N ALA A 391 -19.71 14.06 83.46
CA ALA A 391 -19.21 15.30 82.89
C ALA A 391 -17.69 15.23 82.65
N ASP A 392 -16.93 14.69 83.60
CA ASP A 392 -15.48 14.41 83.44
C ASP A 392 -15.23 13.42 82.29
N ARG A 393 -16.02 12.35 82.19
CA ARG A 393 -15.93 11.40 81.05
C ARG A 393 -16.26 12.08 79.73
N HIS A 394 -17.31 12.90 79.66
CA HIS A 394 -17.66 13.66 78.47
C HIS A 394 -16.55 14.66 78.09
N GLY A 395 -16.01 15.42 79.05
CA GLY A 395 -14.91 16.36 78.81
C GLY A 395 -13.61 15.68 78.38
N ASN A 396 -13.34 14.45 78.83
CA ASN A 396 -12.20 13.67 78.33
C ASN A 396 -12.45 13.10 76.92
N LEU A 397 -13.65 12.57 76.65
CA LEU A 397 -14.05 12.14 75.30
C LEU A 397 -14.05 13.31 74.30
N GLU A 398 -14.42 14.52 74.73
CA GLU A 398 -14.36 15.72 73.89
C GLU A 398 -12.92 16.13 73.58
N LYS A 399 -12.02 16.10 74.57
CA LYS A 399 -10.57 16.33 74.35
C LYS A 399 -9.98 15.28 73.40
N GLU A 400 -10.34 14.00 73.56
CA GLU A 400 -9.91 12.93 72.64
C GLU A 400 -10.44 13.16 71.22
N ALA A 401 -11.71 13.55 71.07
CA ALA A 401 -12.30 13.89 69.78
C ALA A 401 -11.62 15.11 69.12
N GLN A 402 -11.33 16.15 69.89
CA GLN A 402 -10.55 17.32 69.43
C GLN A 402 -9.14 16.92 69.00
N HIS A 403 -8.43 16.10 69.78
CA HIS A 403 -7.11 15.57 69.40
C HIS A 403 -7.16 14.73 68.12
N LEU A 404 -8.15 13.85 67.97
CA LEU A 404 -8.37 13.08 66.75
C LEU A 404 -8.66 13.98 65.54
N GLN A 405 -9.47 15.02 65.72
CA GLN A 405 -9.78 16.00 64.67
C GLN A 405 -8.54 16.81 64.27
N MET A 406 -7.75 17.30 65.22
CA MET A 406 -6.46 17.96 64.97
C MET A 406 -5.50 17.04 64.22
N HIS A 407 -5.38 15.77 64.63
CA HIS A 407 -4.54 14.78 63.95
C HIS A 407 -5.04 14.49 62.52
N GLN A 408 -6.35 14.42 62.29
CA GLN A 408 -6.92 14.28 60.94
C GLN A 408 -6.64 15.51 60.07
N ILE A 409 -6.74 16.73 60.62
CA ILE A 409 -6.41 17.98 59.90
C ILE A 409 -4.92 17.99 59.53
N ALA A 410 -4.03 17.68 60.47
CA ALA A 410 -2.58 17.59 60.23
C ALA A 410 -2.26 16.54 59.15
N LYS A 411 -2.87 15.34 59.22
CA LYS A 411 -2.73 14.30 58.21
C LYS A 411 -3.22 14.74 56.84
N ARG A 412 -4.38 15.42 56.75
CA ARG A 412 -4.89 15.97 55.48
C ARG A 412 -3.94 17.01 54.89
N GLN A 413 -3.39 17.92 55.71
CA GLN A 413 -2.40 18.91 55.26
C GLN A 413 -1.09 18.27 54.79
N ALA A 414 -0.61 17.24 55.49
CA ALA A 414 0.58 16.48 55.10
C ALA A 414 0.37 15.75 53.77
N ASN A 415 -0.78 15.07 53.60
CA ASN A 415 -1.15 14.43 52.34
C ASN A 415 -1.21 15.44 51.19
N ARG A 416 -1.88 16.59 51.37
CA ARG A 416 -2.03 17.61 50.32
C ARG A 416 -0.68 18.18 49.87
N LYS A 417 0.23 18.43 50.81
CA LYS A 417 1.62 18.84 50.49
C LYS A 417 2.41 17.74 49.76
N ALA A 418 2.17 16.46 50.11
CA ALA A 418 2.80 15.34 49.40
C ALA A 418 2.23 15.17 47.98
N GLU A 419 0.93 15.38 47.79
CA GLU A 419 0.26 15.43 46.49
C GLU A 419 0.84 16.55 45.63
N GLU A 420 0.88 17.80 46.12
CA GLU A 420 1.49 18.95 45.43
C GLU A 420 2.96 18.69 45.02
N VAL A 421 3.76 18.09 45.91
CA VAL A 421 5.17 17.73 45.62
C VAL A 421 5.26 16.62 44.57
N ASN A 422 4.34 15.67 44.55
CA ASN A 422 4.30 14.61 43.55
C ASN A 422 3.84 15.15 42.19
N GLU A 423 2.81 16.00 42.13
CA GLU A 423 2.38 16.69 40.90
C GLU A 423 3.53 17.48 40.26
N ILE A 424 4.32 18.20 41.07
CA ILE A 424 5.51 18.93 40.60
C ILE A 424 6.57 17.96 40.05
N LYS A 425 6.84 16.84 40.74
CA LYS A 425 7.80 15.82 40.26
C LYS A 425 7.34 15.16 38.97
N ASP A 426 6.06 14.80 38.87
CA ASP A 426 5.47 14.18 37.68
C ASP A 426 5.50 15.15 36.50
N TYR A 427 5.21 16.44 36.73
CA TYR A 427 5.37 17.48 35.72
C TYR A 427 6.83 17.63 35.26
N MET A 428 7.80 17.68 36.19
CA MET A 428 9.22 17.74 35.84
C MET A 428 9.72 16.47 35.13
N SER A 429 9.18 15.30 35.48
CA SER A 429 9.49 14.02 34.84
C SER A 429 8.95 13.98 33.41
N HIS A 430 7.68 14.36 33.21
CA HIS A 430 7.05 14.46 31.90
C HIS A 430 7.78 15.45 30.98
N MET A 431 8.16 16.62 31.50
CA MET A 431 8.98 17.60 30.81
C MET A 431 10.31 17.02 30.31
N ARG A 432 11.04 16.27 31.16
CA ARG A 432 12.28 15.58 30.75
C ARG A 432 12.03 14.47 29.72
N SER A 433 10.89 13.78 29.77
CA SER A 433 10.51 12.79 28.75
C SER A 433 10.40 13.46 27.38
N LEU A 434 9.72 14.60 27.32
CA LEU A 434 9.51 15.37 26.08
C LEU A 434 10.82 15.90 25.50
N ASP A 435 11.72 16.41 26.35
CA ASP A 435 13.05 16.87 25.91
C ASP A 435 13.88 15.69 25.34
N ASN A 436 13.85 14.52 26.00
CA ASN A 436 14.50 13.31 25.50
C ASN A 436 13.87 12.79 24.19
N GLU A 437 12.54 12.85 24.05
CA GLU A 437 11.80 12.47 22.85
C GLU A 437 12.15 13.37 21.66
N GLU A 438 12.22 14.68 21.86
CA GLU A 438 12.65 15.62 20.80
C GLU A 438 14.14 15.42 20.48
N GLU A 439 15.04 15.17 21.44
CA GLU A 439 16.46 14.85 21.14
C GLU A 439 16.59 13.57 20.29
N MET A 440 15.85 12.52 20.63
CA MET A 440 15.80 11.28 19.85
C MET A 440 15.21 11.50 18.45
N PHE A 441 14.15 12.32 18.34
CA PHE A 441 13.59 12.73 17.05
C PHE A 441 14.59 13.51 16.21
N GLN A 442 15.31 14.48 16.78
CA GLN A 442 16.30 15.28 16.05
C GLN A 442 17.45 14.42 15.51
N LYS A 443 17.98 13.48 16.31
CA LYS A 443 19.00 12.52 15.86
C LYS A 443 18.51 11.65 14.71
N TYR A 444 17.28 11.12 14.83
CA TYR A 444 16.65 10.33 13.76
C TYR A 444 16.44 11.16 12.48
N ALA A 445 15.90 12.37 12.62
CA ALA A 445 15.61 13.27 11.51
C ALA A 445 16.88 13.70 10.78
N GLN A 446 17.96 14.04 11.51
CA GLN A 446 19.25 14.37 10.93
C GLN A 446 19.83 13.19 10.13
N MET A 447 19.87 11.99 10.72
CA MET A 447 20.35 10.78 10.04
C MET A 447 19.56 10.48 8.76
N GLU A 448 18.23 10.63 8.77
CA GLU A 448 17.39 10.43 7.59
C GLU A 448 17.56 11.53 6.53
N ILE A 449 17.76 12.79 6.94
CA ILE A 449 18.09 13.90 6.03
C ILE A 449 19.42 13.62 5.33
N GLU A 450 20.47 13.30 6.08
CA GLU A 450 21.80 12.95 5.54
C GLU A 450 21.73 11.74 4.58
N ASN A 451 20.98 10.70 4.93
CA ASN A 451 20.75 9.54 4.06
C ASN A 451 19.99 9.88 2.76
N CYS A 452 19.07 10.85 2.80
CA CYS A 452 18.34 11.28 1.60
C CYS A 452 19.20 12.18 0.71
N GLU A 453 19.97 13.09 1.30
CA GLU A 453 20.92 13.95 0.57
C GLU A 453 22.03 13.14 -0.09
N ALA A 454 22.57 12.11 0.58
CA ALA A 454 23.52 11.16 0.00
C ALA A 454 22.95 10.38 -1.20
N ARG A 455 21.63 10.25 -1.31
CA ARG A 455 20.91 9.64 -2.45
C ARG A 455 20.52 10.66 -3.54
N GLY A 456 20.94 11.92 -3.40
CA GLY A 456 20.58 13.01 -4.30
C GLY A 456 19.08 13.36 -4.27
N ILE A 457 18.41 13.17 -3.14
CA ILE A 457 17.02 13.57 -2.92
C ILE A 457 17.01 14.96 -2.28
N ASP A 458 16.15 15.88 -2.73
CA ASP A 458 15.99 17.19 -2.09
C ASP A 458 15.31 17.06 -0.72
N ALA A 459 16.13 17.05 0.34
CA ALA A 459 15.65 16.97 1.71
C ALA A 459 15.07 18.28 2.27
N HIS A 460 14.86 19.34 1.47
CA HIS A 460 14.29 20.61 1.95
C HIS A 460 12.95 20.43 2.72
N ALA A 461 12.06 19.55 2.23
CA ALA A 461 10.81 19.24 2.93
C ALA A 461 11.05 18.57 4.30
N MET A 462 12.00 17.64 4.37
CA MET A 462 12.39 16.95 5.61
C MET A 462 13.05 17.91 6.61
N ARG A 463 13.99 18.75 6.16
CA ARG A 463 14.60 19.83 6.96
C ARG A 463 13.56 20.78 7.53
N LYS A 464 12.47 21.06 6.80
CA LYS A 464 11.35 21.88 7.28
C LYS A 464 10.51 21.14 8.34
N ALA A 465 10.23 19.84 8.15
CA ALA A 465 9.52 19.01 9.13
C ALA A 465 10.33 18.77 10.42
N ALA A 466 11.65 18.65 10.31
CA ALA A 466 12.56 18.44 11.42
C ALA A 466 12.70 19.65 12.35
N ARG A 467 12.34 20.87 11.93
CA ARG A 467 12.50 22.10 12.74
C ARG A 467 11.92 21.94 14.15
N PRO A 468 12.68 22.24 15.22
CA PRO A 468 12.25 21.96 16.59
C PRO A 468 11.02 22.75 17.02
N GLY A 469 10.24 22.16 17.91
CA GLY A 469 9.04 22.75 18.49
C GLY A 469 7.74 22.56 17.71
N ILE A 470 6.67 23.17 18.23
CA ILE A 470 5.27 22.97 17.82
C ILE A 470 5.09 23.13 16.31
N GLU A 471 4.34 22.21 15.70
CA GLU A 471 3.97 22.25 14.27
C GLU A 471 5.18 22.37 13.33
N CYS A 472 6.30 21.71 13.66
CA CYS A 472 7.55 21.78 12.91
C CYS A 472 8.11 23.21 12.85
N GLY A 473 8.20 23.86 14.02
CA GLY A 473 8.74 25.22 14.15
C GLY A 473 7.86 26.32 13.53
N LYS A 474 6.55 26.09 13.37
CA LYS A 474 5.58 27.15 13.06
C LYS A 474 5.08 27.87 14.31
N GLY A 475 5.00 27.17 15.44
CA GLY A 475 4.57 27.74 16.71
C GLY A 475 5.71 28.42 17.50
N PRO A 476 5.37 29.30 18.47
CA PRO A 476 6.37 29.93 19.34
C PRO A 476 7.15 28.92 20.19
N LEU A 477 8.45 29.14 20.31
CA LEU A 477 9.39 28.25 21.01
C LEU A 477 9.32 28.44 22.54
N PHE A 478 8.45 27.69 23.22
CA PHE A 478 8.39 27.67 24.68
C PHE A 478 9.51 26.82 25.29
N LYS A 479 10.73 27.37 25.35
CA LYS A 479 11.92 26.69 25.94
C LYS A 479 11.66 26.17 27.36
N ASP A 480 11.01 26.98 28.20
CA ASP A 480 10.72 26.64 29.60
C ASP A 480 9.61 25.56 29.77
N ARG A 481 9.04 25.04 28.68
CA ARG A 481 7.90 24.11 28.67
C ARG A 481 8.06 22.92 27.71
N GLY A 482 9.29 22.49 27.43
CA GLY A 482 9.56 21.36 26.51
C GLY A 482 8.98 21.61 25.11
N HIS A 483 8.96 22.89 24.70
CA HIS A 483 8.28 23.36 23.50
C HIS A 483 6.77 23.05 23.40
N ILE A 484 6.07 22.67 24.48
CA ILE A 484 4.61 22.46 24.47
C ILE A 484 3.85 23.78 24.56
N ARG A 485 2.78 23.90 23.76
CA ARG A 485 1.82 25.01 23.80
C ARG A 485 1.04 25.01 25.12
N PRO A 486 1.10 26.06 25.96
CA PRO A 486 0.23 26.18 27.12
C PRO A 486 -1.25 26.14 26.72
N ARG A 487 -2.10 25.41 27.49
CA ARG A 487 -3.52 25.21 27.17
C ARG A 487 -4.29 26.52 26.91
N TYR A 488 -3.97 27.60 27.64
CA TYR A 488 -4.60 28.90 27.46
C TYR A 488 -4.28 29.61 26.13
N TYR A 489 -3.23 29.18 25.40
CA TYR A 489 -2.97 29.66 24.04
C TYR A 489 -3.71 28.85 22.97
N ALA A 490 -4.33 27.70 23.28
CA ALA A 490 -4.87 26.80 22.26
C ALA A 490 -6.01 27.39 21.40
N ALA A 491 -6.63 28.48 21.85
CA ALA A 491 -7.77 29.12 21.18
C ALA A 491 -7.41 30.07 20.02
N THR A 492 -6.16 30.52 19.89
CA THR A 492 -5.76 31.47 18.84
C THR A 492 -5.12 30.77 17.63
N TRP A 493 -5.68 30.94 16.44
CA TRP A 493 -5.16 30.29 15.23
C TRP A 493 -3.90 30.98 14.67
N ASN A 494 -3.74 32.29 14.88
CA ASN A 494 -2.67 33.08 14.28
C ASN A 494 -1.43 33.23 15.19
N PRO A 495 -0.20 32.96 14.70
CA PRO A 495 1.03 33.20 15.46
C PRO A 495 1.39 34.67 15.65
N GLU A 496 0.99 35.55 14.73
CA GLU A 496 1.40 36.97 14.72
C GLU A 496 0.67 37.81 15.79
N ASP A 497 -0.58 37.48 16.09
CA ASP A 497 -1.38 38.09 17.18
C ASP A 497 -0.71 37.92 18.56
N LEU A 498 0.25 36.99 18.69
CA LEU A 498 0.95 36.69 19.94
C LEU A 498 2.13 37.64 20.24
N VAL A 499 2.63 38.39 19.25
CA VAL A 499 3.77 39.33 19.46
C VAL A 499 3.39 40.48 20.41
N HIS A 500 2.09 40.76 20.55
CA HIS A 500 1.57 41.80 21.43
C HIS A 500 1.08 41.29 22.80
N VAL A 501 1.15 39.99 23.09
CA VAL A 501 0.97 39.45 24.44
C VAL A 501 2.26 39.63 25.25
N LYS A 502 2.66 40.90 25.43
CA LYS A 502 3.49 41.28 26.56
C LYS A 502 2.76 40.82 27.82
N ARG A 503 3.50 40.31 28.81
CA ARG A 503 2.98 40.08 30.17
C ARG A 503 2.47 41.42 30.72
N ASN A 504 1.20 41.75 30.49
CA ASN A 504 0.59 42.93 31.08
C ASN A 504 0.58 42.74 32.59
N LYS A 505 1.04 43.77 33.30
CA LYS A 505 1.55 43.67 34.67
C LYS A 505 0.44 43.60 35.72
N ASP A 506 -0.81 43.73 35.29
CA ASP A 506 -1.91 44.17 36.13
C ASP A 506 -2.88 43.02 36.40
N LEU A 507 -2.41 42.10 37.25
CA LEU A 507 -3.23 41.07 37.88
C LEU A 507 -4.39 41.67 38.74
N HIS A 508 -4.33 42.98 38.99
CA HIS A 508 -5.39 43.76 39.63
C HIS A 508 -6.56 44.06 38.67
N ASP A 509 -6.29 44.47 37.43
CA ASP A 509 -7.33 44.80 36.44
C ASP A 509 -8.14 43.56 36.02
N THR A 510 -7.48 42.40 35.93
CA THR A 510 -8.17 41.14 35.63
C THR A 510 -9.08 40.68 36.77
N LYS A 511 -8.70 40.92 38.04
CA LYS A 511 -9.58 40.67 39.20
C LYS A 511 -10.78 41.61 39.22
N ALA A 512 -10.58 42.90 38.94
CA ALA A 512 -11.66 43.88 38.86
C ALA A 512 -12.68 43.55 37.76
N ARG A 513 -12.20 43.14 36.57
CA ARG A 513 -13.07 42.72 35.45
C ARG A 513 -13.84 41.42 35.70
N LEU A 514 -13.34 40.53 36.55
CA LEU A 514 -13.99 39.25 36.89
C LEU A 514 -14.89 39.35 38.14
N GLY A 515 -15.15 40.55 38.66
CA GLY A 515 -16.07 40.75 39.78
C GLY A 515 -15.54 40.26 41.14
N PHE A 516 -14.28 39.86 41.24
CA PHE A 516 -13.65 39.46 42.50
C PHE A 516 -13.17 40.68 43.30
N THR A 517 -14.12 41.51 43.73
CA THR A 517 -13.90 42.45 44.84
C THR A 517 -13.84 41.67 46.14
N LEU A 518 -12.69 41.70 46.81
CA LEU A 518 -12.58 41.27 48.20
C LEU A 518 -13.39 42.24 49.08
N TYR A 519 -14.36 41.69 49.80
CA TYR A 519 -14.82 42.21 51.09
C TYR A 519 -14.12 41.42 52.20
#